data_AF-A0AAW1YUK4-F1
#
_entry.id   AF-A0AAW1YUK4-F1
#
_cell.length_a   1.000
_cell.length_b   1.000
_cell.length_c   1.000
_cell.angle_alpha   90.00
_cell.angle_beta   90.00
_cell.angle_gamma   90.00
#
_symmetry.space_group_name_H-M   'P 1'
#
loop_
_entity.id
_entity.type
_entity.pdbx_description
1 polymer ?
#
loop_
_entity_poly.entity_id
_entity_poly.type
_entity_poly.pdbx_seq_one_letter_code
_entity_poly.pdbx_strand_id
1 'polypeptide(L)'
;MVTFPAVIDSGSEAKLCASLLKPNESLVMNIHLVHGNQSTLLLQEKAEEEFHRCFNFKAPLVEAESVQNIKVELHGKAFKMTEERKVMFKPLTFIHPLTFIQTDKPIYNPGQT
;
A
#
# COMPACT_ATOMS: atom_id res chain seq x y z
N MET A 1 6.09 -12.91 5.66
CA MET A 1 5.43 -12.53 4.40
C MET A 1 4.78 -11.19 4.58
N VAL A 2 4.98 -10.25 3.66
CA VAL A 2 4.28 -8.95 3.65
C VAL A 2 3.55 -8.81 2.33
N THR A 3 2.28 -8.40 2.37
CA THR A 3 1.42 -8.20 1.20
C THR A 3 0.85 -6.79 1.20
N PHE A 4 0.80 -6.19 0.01
CA PHE A 4 0.28 -4.85 -0.23
C PHE A 4 -0.13 -4.73 -1.72
N PRO A 5 -1.01 -3.78 -2.09
CA PRO A 5 -1.37 -3.54 -3.48
C PRO A 5 -0.16 -3.09 -4.31
N ALA A 6 -0.01 -3.61 -5.52
CA ALA A 6 1.07 -3.20 -6.43
C ALA A 6 0.93 -1.73 -6.90
N VAL A 7 -0.30 -1.21 -6.92
CA VAL A 7 -0.66 0.15 -7.31
C VAL A 7 -1.53 0.75 -6.21
N ILE A 8 -1.17 1.96 -5.76
CA ILE A 8 -1.83 2.67 -4.66
C ILE A 8 -2.09 4.11 -5.11
N ASP A 9 -3.28 4.64 -4.80
CA ASP A 9 -3.60 6.03 -5.10
C ASP A 9 -2.86 6.97 -4.14
N SER A 10 -2.27 8.02 -4.70
CA SER A 10 -1.58 9.09 -3.99
C SER A 10 -2.46 9.66 -2.89
N GLY A 11 -1.94 9.80 -1.67
CA GLY A 11 -2.69 10.34 -0.55
C GLY A 11 -3.90 9.50 -0.11
N SER A 12 -4.13 8.30 -0.63
CA SER A 12 -5.18 7.40 -0.13
C SER A 12 -4.78 6.72 1.18
N GLU A 13 -5.75 6.14 1.89
CA GLU A 13 -5.48 5.20 2.97
C GLU A 13 -5.27 3.80 2.37
N ALA A 14 -4.03 3.33 2.41
CA ALA A 14 -3.63 2.05 1.86
C ALA A 14 -3.45 1.02 2.97
N LYS A 15 -3.61 -0.27 2.63
CA LYS A 15 -3.51 -1.38 3.59
C LYS A 15 -2.33 -2.29 3.25
N LEU A 16 -1.54 -2.63 4.24
CA LEU A 16 -0.51 -3.67 4.17
C LEU A 16 -0.80 -4.75 5.21
N CYS A 17 -0.54 -6.01 4.89
CA CYS A 17 -0.67 -7.11 5.84
C CYS A 17 0.66 -7.81 6.02
N ALA A 18 0.98 -8.14 7.26
CA ALA A 18 2.19 -8.86 7.64
C ALA A 18 1.79 -10.19 8.29
N SER A 19 2.47 -11.26 7.87
CA SER A 19 2.37 -12.58 8.47
C SER A 19 3.75 -13.08 8.87
N LEU A 20 3.86 -13.58 10.09
CA LEU A 20 5.02 -14.31 10.57
C LEU A 20 4.56 -15.68 11.05
N LEU A 21 5.18 -16.73 10.54
CA LEU A 21 4.84 -18.12 10.87
C LEU A 21 5.94 -18.68 11.76
N LYS A 22 5.55 -19.13 12.96
CA LYS A 22 6.36 -19.90 13.92
C LYS A 22 7.81 -19.40 14.04
N PRO A 23 8.03 -18.17 14.55
CA PRO A 23 9.37 -17.69 14.80
C PRO A 23 10.05 -18.53 15.90
N ASN A 24 11.33 -18.86 15.72
CA ASN A 24 12.12 -19.59 16.72
C ASN A 24 12.80 -18.67 17.76
N GLU A 25 12.71 -17.35 17.57
CA GLU A 25 13.23 -16.32 18.46
C GLU A 25 12.35 -15.07 18.39
N SER A 26 12.53 -14.12 19.32
CA SER A 26 11.85 -12.82 19.23
C SER A 26 12.38 -12.04 18.03
N LEU A 27 11.48 -11.64 17.13
CA LEU A 27 11.79 -10.88 15.92
C LEU A 27 11.15 -9.50 15.97
N VAL A 28 11.85 -8.52 15.41
CA VAL A 28 11.36 -7.17 15.13
C VAL A 28 11.30 -7.01 13.63
N MET A 29 10.09 -6.73 13.12
CA MET A 29 9.83 -6.44 11.72
C MET A 29 9.68 -4.93 11.53
N ASN A 30 10.53 -4.33 10.71
CA ASN A 30 10.41 -2.95 10.26
C ASN A 30 9.99 -2.95 8.79
N ILE A 31 8.98 -2.16 8.45
CA ILE A 31 8.52 -1.98 7.07
C ILE A 31 8.71 -0.51 6.73
N HIS A 32 9.49 -0.25 5.69
CA HIS A 32 9.83 1.07 5.22
C HIS A 32 9.29 1.31 3.82
N LEU A 33 8.92 2.56 3.56
CA LEU A 33 8.76 3.10 2.22
C LEU A 33 10.04 3.83 1.82
N VAL A 34 10.65 3.41 0.73
CA VAL A 34 11.93 3.94 0.23
C VAL A 34 11.72 4.63 -1.11
N HIS A 35 12.15 5.89 -1.18
CA HIS A 35 12.15 6.70 -2.40
C HIS A 35 13.50 7.39 -2.55
N GLY A 36 14.31 6.92 -3.50
CA GLY A 36 15.70 7.37 -3.65
C GLY A 36 16.50 7.10 -2.37
N ASN A 37 17.04 8.16 -1.77
CA ASN A 37 17.82 8.08 -0.52
C ASN A 37 16.96 8.27 0.74
N GLN A 38 15.66 8.54 0.60
CA GLN A 38 14.75 8.74 1.72
C GLN A 38 14.06 7.42 2.09
N SER A 39 14.04 7.11 3.39
CA SER A 39 13.35 5.95 3.96
C SER A 39 12.40 6.40 5.06
N THR A 40 11.13 6.05 4.94
CA THR A 40 10.07 6.38 5.90
C THR A 40 9.58 5.08 6.55
N LEU A 41 9.66 4.98 7.87
CA LEU A 41 9.11 3.84 8.60
C LEU A 41 7.58 3.87 8.54
N LEU A 42 6.97 2.83 7.97
CA LEU A 42 5.52 2.66 7.92
C LEU A 42 4.99 1.87 9.12
N LEU A 43 5.71 0.82 9.52
CA LEU A 43 5.31 -0.08 10.59
C LEU A 43 6.55 -0.66 11.28
N GLN A 44 6.46 -0.79 12.60
CA GLN A 44 7.35 -1.63 13.38
C GLN A 44 6.49 -2.60 14.20
N GLU A 45 6.71 -3.91 14.03
CA GLU A 45 6.00 -4.96 14.75
C GLU A 45 7.00 -5.88 15.45
N LYS A 46 6.87 -6.04 16.76
CA LYS A 46 7.61 -7.05 17.52
C LYS A 46 6.76 -8.30 17.67
N ALA A 47 7.32 -9.45 17.35
CA ALA A 47 6.62 -10.73 17.45
C ALA A 47 7.49 -11.80 18.10
N GLU A 48 6.89 -12.49 19.07
CA GLU A 48 7.46 -13.67 19.74
C GLU A 48 6.73 -14.96 19.32
N GLU A 49 5.54 -14.81 18.75
CA GLU A 49 4.68 -15.89 18.27
C GLU A 49 4.25 -15.65 16.82
N GLU A 50 3.52 -16.61 16.24
CA GLU A 50 2.92 -16.43 14.93
C GLU A 50 1.86 -15.33 14.93
N PHE A 51 1.77 -14.57 13.84
CA PHE A 51 0.75 -13.54 13.69
C PHE A 51 0.36 -13.32 12.24
N HIS A 52 -0.85 -12.80 12.04
CA HIS A 52 -1.31 -12.19 10.80
C HIS A 52 -2.08 -10.91 11.14
N ARG A 53 -1.56 -9.75 10.74
CA ARG A 53 -2.17 -8.44 11.04
C ARG A 53 -2.08 -7.53 9.83
N CYS A 54 -3.08 -6.67 9.68
CA CYS A 54 -3.13 -5.66 8.63
C CYS A 54 -3.13 -4.27 9.25
N PHE A 55 -2.44 -3.36 8.59
CA PHE A 55 -2.21 -2.00 9.05
C PHE A 55 -2.53 -1.05 7.90
N ASN A 56 -3.22 0.04 8.24
CA ASN A 56 -3.45 1.10 7.30
C ASN A 56 -2.31 2.12 7.41
N PHE A 57 -1.90 2.69 6.28
CA PHE A 57 -0.96 3.79 6.21
C PHE A 57 -1.43 4.82 5.19
N LYS A 58 -1.02 6.07 5.38
CA LYS A 58 -1.29 7.15 4.43
C LYS A 58 -0.26 7.09 3.31
N ALA A 59 -0.71 6.91 2.07
CA ALA A 59 0.15 6.97 0.91
C ALA A 59 0.75 8.39 0.75
N PRO A 60 2.01 8.52 0.28
CA PRO A 60 2.59 9.83 -0.01
C PRO A 60 1.77 10.55 -1.09
N LEU A 61 1.85 11.88 -1.08
CA LEU A 61 1.35 12.71 -2.17
C LEU A 61 2.38 12.73 -3.30
N VAL A 62 1.98 12.34 -4.51
CA VAL A 62 2.81 12.37 -5.71
C VAL A 62 2.11 13.10 -6.85
N GLU A 63 2.85 13.93 -7.58
CA GLU A 63 2.32 14.73 -8.70
C GLU A 63 2.31 13.97 -10.03
N ALA A 64 3.17 12.96 -10.16
CA ALA A 64 3.26 12.05 -11.31
C ALA A 64 3.35 10.59 -10.82
N GLU A 65 3.18 9.63 -11.73
CA GLU A 65 3.37 8.21 -11.39
C GLU A 65 4.77 8.00 -10.80
N SER A 66 4.81 7.46 -9.57
CA SER A 66 6.05 7.29 -8.82
C SER A 66 6.20 5.84 -8.40
N VAL A 67 7.21 5.16 -8.93
CA VAL A 67 7.61 3.84 -8.44
C VAL A 67 8.56 4.01 -7.26
N GLN A 68 8.17 3.42 -6.13
CA GLN A 68 8.93 3.40 -4.89
C GLN A 68 9.11 1.95 -4.44
N ASN A 69 9.84 1.73 -3.35
CA ASN A 69 10.05 0.40 -2.81
C ASN A 69 9.48 0.27 -1.39
N ILE A 70 8.79 -0.82 -1.13
CA ILE A 70 8.52 -1.28 0.23
C ILE A 70 9.67 -2.21 0.62
N LYS A 71 10.45 -1.78 1.62
CA LYS A 71 11.55 -2.53 2.19
C LYS A 71 11.13 -3.11 3.53
N VAL A 72 11.20 -4.43 3.66
CA VAL A 72 10.90 -5.18 4.88
C VAL A 72 12.23 -5.65 5.47
N GLU A 73 12.47 -5.29 6.71
CA GLU A 73 13.62 -5.73 7.49
C GLU A 73 13.11 -6.56 8.68
N LEU A 74 13.60 -7.78 8.81
CA LEU A 74 13.28 -8.66 9.92
C LEU A 74 14.57 -8.95 10.69
N HIS A 75 14.58 -8.62 11.98
CA HIS A 75 15.76 -8.72 12.84
C HIS A 75 15.45 -9.43 14.14
N GLY A 76 16.26 -10.44 14.45
CA GLY A 76 16.33 -11.11 15.74
C GLY A 76 17.77 -11.18 16.24
N LYS A 77 18.00 -12.06 17.22
CA LYS A 77 19.33 -12.27 17.80
C LYS A 77 20.24 -12.99 16.81
N ALA A 78 19.74 -14.03 16.15
CA ALA A 78 20.50 -14.83 15.18
C ALA A 78 20.03 -14.65 13.74
N PHE A 79 18.81 -14.14 13.53
CA PHE A 79 18.19 -14.00 12.22
C PHE A 79 18.18 -12.56 11.74
N LYS A 80 18.60 -12.33 10.48
CA LYS A 80 18.39 -11.07 9.78
C LYS A 80 17.98 -11.35 8.35
N MET A 81 16.92 -10.69 7.91
CA MET A 81 16.42 -10.78 6.54
C MET A 81 15.99 -9.41 6.06
N THR A 82 16.23 -9.15 4.79
CA THR A 82 15.73 -7.97 4.10
C THR A 82 15.07 -8.42 2.81
N GLU A 83 13.86 -7.92 2.56
CA GLU A 83 13.13 -8.10 1.31
C GLU A 83 12.70 -6.73 0.79
N GLU A 84 12.75 -6.51 -0.51
CA GLU A 84 12.34 -5.25 -1.12
C GLU A 84 11.45 -5.53 -2.33
N ARG A 85 10.33 -4.81 -2.43
CA ARG A 85 9.37 -4.95 -3.52
C ARG A 85 8.88 -3.59 -3.99
N LYS A 86 8.76 -3.43 -5.31
CA LYS A 86 8.27 -2.20 -5.94
C LYS A 86 6.78 -2.00 -5.69
N VAL A 87 6.40 -0.74 -5.50
CA VAL A 87 5.02 -0.26 -5.43
C VAL A 87 4.88 1.00 -6.27
N MET A 88 3.79 1.13 -7.00
CA MET A 88 3.49 2.32 -7.81
C MET A 88 2.47 3.20 -7.08
N PHE A 89 2.80 4.48 -6.91
CA PHE A 89 1.84 5.49 -6.48
C PHE A 89 1.32 6.26 -7.70
N LYS A 90 0.00 6.30 -7.86
CA LYS A 90 -0.67 7.05 -8.93
C LYS A 90 -1.16 8.40 -8.43
N PRO A 91 -0.94 9.50 -9.18
CA PRO A 91 -1.44 10.82 -8.78
C PRO A 91 -2.96 10.80 -8.60
N LEU A 92 -3.46 11.64 -7.69
CA LEU A 92 -4.90 11.83 -7.54
C LEU A 92 -5.56 12.35 -8.83
N THR A 93 -4.82 13.08 -9.66
CA THR A 93 -5.30 13.57 -10.98
C THR A 93 -5.57 12.44 -11.98
N PHE A 94 -5.02 11.24 -11.79
CA PHE A 94 -5.37 10.07 -12.61
C PHE A 94 -6.70 9.42 -12.21
N ILE A 95 -7.21 9.72 -11.00
CA ILE A 95 -8.57 9.36 -10.61
C ILE A 95 -9.51 10.29 -11.37
N HIS A 96 -9.85 9.89 -12.59
CA HIS A 96 -10.95 10.50 -13.30
C HIS A 96 -12.19 10.18 -12.45
N PRO A 97 -12.95 11.19 -11.98
CA PRO A 97 -14.22 10.90 -11.34
C PRO A 97 -15.03 10.05 -12.32
N LEU A 98 -15.44 8.86 -11.88
CA LEU A 98 -16.32 8.00 -12.66
C LEU A 98 -17.62 8.79 -12.87
N THR A 99 -17.71 9.43 -14.03
CA THR A 99 -18.80 10.33 -14.35
C THR A 99 -19.89 9.49 -14.98
N PHE A 100 -21.00 9.35 -14.26
CA PHE A 100 -22.17 8.65 -14.76
C PHE A 100 -23.20 9.66 -15.24
N ILE A 101 -23.69 9.45 -16.46
CA ILE A 101 -24.82 10.21 -17.01
C ILE A 101 -26.03 9.28 -16.98
N GLN A 102 -27.06 9.68 -16.24
CA GLN A 102 -28.33 8.97 -16.21
C GLN A 102 -29.40 9.86 -16.83
N THR A 103 -29.98 9.40 -17.93
CA THR A 103 -31.17 9.98 -18.54
C THR A 103 -32.40 9.28 -17.97
N ASP A 104 -33.58 9.93 -18.00
CA ASP A 104 -34.82 9.28 -17.59
C ASP A 104 -35.24 8.17 -18.57
N LYS A 105 -34.87 8.29 -19.85
CA LYS A 105 -35.14 7.30 -20.90
C LYS A 105 -33.96 7.16 -21.87
N PRO A 106 -33.83 6.01 -22.55
CA PRO A 106 -32.79 5.82 -23.55
C PRO A 106 -33.10 6.50 -24.91
N ILE A 107 -34.36 6.81 -25.21
CA ILE A 107 -34.81 7.37 -26.49
C ILE A 107 -35.93 8.40 -26.27
N TYR A 108 -35.88 9.54 -26.98
CA TYR A 108 -36.88 10.61 -26.96
C TYR A 108 -37.47 10.84 -28.35
N ASN A 109 -38.77 11.15 -28.42
CA ASN A 109 -39.44 11.66 -29.61
C ASN A 109 -39.30 13.19 -29.71
N PRO A 110 -39.48 13.78 -30.91
CA PRO A 110 -39.46 15.23 -31.09
C PRO A 110 -40.46 15.94 -30.15
N GLY A 111 -39.97 16.96 -29.43
CA GLY A 111 -40.77 17.75 -28.48
C GLY A 111 -40.78 17.23 -27.04
N GLN A 112 -40.09 16.13 -26.73
CA GLN A 112 -39.90 15.66 -25.35
C GLN A 112 -38.65 16.27 -24.71
N THR A 113 -38.71 16.45 -23.38
CA THR A 113 -37.62 16.88 -22.49
C THR A 113 -37.66 16.07 -21.21
#